data_AF-A0A0A0BXT2-F1
#
_entry.id   AF-A0A0A0BXT2-F1
#
_cell.length_a   1.000
_cell.length_b   1.000
_cell.length_c   1.000
_cell.angle_alpha   90.00
_cell.angle_beta   90.00
_cell.angle_gamma   90.00
#
_symmetry.space_group_name_H-M   'P 1'
#
loop_
_entity.id
_entity.type
_entity.pdbx_description
1 polymer ?
#
loop_
_entity_poly.entity_id
_entity_poly.type
_entity_poly.pdbx_seq_one_letter_code
_entity_poly.pdbx_strand_id
1 'polypeptide(L)'
;MEVLVLIGRVVFALLFLGSGFGHLTQRQMMAGYATGKGVPAANLMVPLTGLQLLAGALMVALGIWPDVGALLLVTFLVPTAFIMHGFWAETDPGAKAMEQTQFLKDLALAGAALVMFAVFAYLGDDLGLVLVGPLFSLS
;
A
#
# COMPACT_ATOMS: atom_id res chain seq x y z
N MET A 1 -2.77 -0.63 -25.17
CA MET A 1 -1.98 -0.22 -23.98
C MET A 1 -2.87 -0.08 -22.76
N GLU A 2 -4.03 0.59 -22.86
CA GLU A 2 -4.98 0.81 -21.76
C GLU A 2 -5.37 -0.47 -21.00
N VAL A 3 -5.71 -1.55 -21.70
CA VAL A 3 -6.08 -2.84 -21.08
C VAL A 3 -4.91 -3.43 -20.27
N LEU A 4 -3.66 -3.25 -20.73
CA LEU A 4 -2.48 -3.72 -19.98
C LEU A 4 -2.29 -2.92 -18.69
N VAL A 5 -2.50 -1.60 -18.76
CA VAL A 5 -2.47 -0.71 -17.57
C VAL A 5 -3.57 -1.10 -16.58
N LEU A 6 -4.78 -1.37 -17.07
CA LEU A 6 -5.90 -1.84 -16.25
C LEU A 6 -5.57 -3.16 -15.54
N ILE A 7 -5.05 -4.15 -16.27
CA ILE A 7 -4.64 -5.43 -15.66
C ILE A 7 -3.56 -5.19 -14.61
N GLY A 8 -2.53 -4.39 -14.94
CA GLY A 8 -1.43 -4.09 -14.04
C GLY A 8 -1.88 -3.46 -12.73
N ARG A 9 -2.72 -2.42 -12.79
CA ARG A 9 -3.20 -1.72 -11.59
C ARG A 9 -4.16 -2.58 -10.74
N VAL A 10 -4.98 -3.45 -11.37
CA VAL A 10 -5.84 -4.39 -10.65
C VAL A 10 -5.01 -5.44 -9.92
N VAL A 11 -4.04 -6.07 -10.60
CA VAL A 11 -3.16 -7.09 -9.99
C VAL A 11 -2.33 -6.48 -8.86
N PHE A 12 -1.80 -5.27 -9.06
CA PHE A 12 -1.10 -4.52 -8.01
C PHE A 12 -1.99 -4.28 -6.78
N ALA A 13 -3.25 -3.89 -6.98
CA ALA A 13 -4.19 -3.60 -5.91
C ALA A 13 -4.59 -4.83 -5.07
N LEU A 14 -4.53 -6.05 -5.61
CA LEU A 14 -5.00 -7.27 -4.93
C LEU A 14 -4.34 -7.49 -3.57
N LEU A 15 -3.02 -7.25 -3.47
CA LEU A 15 -2.28 -7.40 -2.23
C LEU A 15 -2.83 -6.48 -1.13
N PHE A 16 -3.08 -5.22 -1.49
CA PHE A 16 -3.57 -4.20 -0.56
C PHE A 16 -5.03 -4.42 -0.17
N LEU A 17 -5.86 -4.91 -1.09
CA LEU A 17 -7.24 -5.29 -0.79
C LEU A 17 -7.29 -6.42 0.24
N GLY A 18 -6.49 -7.47 0.04
CA GLY A 18 -6.38 -8.58 0.99
C GLY A 18 -5.85 -8.12 2.34
N SER A 19 -4.78 -7.31 2.35
CA SER A 19 -4.20 -6.77 3.59
C SER A 19 -5.16 -5.84 4.33
N GLY A 20 -5.84 -4.94 3.63
CA GLY A 20 -6.81 -4.02 4.21
C GLY A 20 -8.01 -4.73 4.81
N PHE A 21 -8.53 -5.76 4.13
CA PHE A 21 -9.57 -6.62 4.68
C PHE A 21 -9.09 -7.38 5.93
N GLY A 22 -7.85 -7.87 5.92
CA GLY A 22 -7.21 -8.51 7.08
C GLY A 22 -7.14 -7.58 8.30
N HIS A 23 -6.74 -6.32 8.11
CA HIS A 23 -6.66 -5.33 9.19
C HIS A 23 -8.02 -5.09 9.89
N LEU A 24 -9.12 -5.19 9.15
CA LEU A 24 -10.46 -4.99 9.69
C LEU A 24 -11.01 -6.26 10.36
N THR A 25 -10.81 -7.42 9.74
CA THR A 25 -11.41 -8.69 10.18
C THR A 25 -10.58 -9.44 11.21
N GLN A 26 -9.26 -9.25 11.20
CA GLN A 26 -8.30 -9.88 12.13
C GLN A 26 -7.70 -8.85 13.11
N ARG A 27 -8.46 -7.78 13.39
CA ARG A 27 -8.02 -6.61 14.16
C ARG A 27 -7.32 -6.97 15.47
N GLN A 28 -7.86 -7.89 16.26
CA GLN A 28 -7.32 -8.24 17.58
C GLN A 28 -5.90 -8.84 17.45
N MET A 29 -5.72 -9.76 16.50
CA MET A 29 -4.42 -10.39 16.24
C MET A 29 -3.41 -9.36 15.73
N MET A 30 -3.79 -8.57 14.72
CA MET A 30 -2.88 -7.61 14.10
C MET A 30 -2.56 -6.43 15.02
N ALA A 31 -3.51 -5.98 15.85
CA ALA A 31 -3.25 -4.96 16.87
C ALA A 31 -2.31 -5.48 17.97
N GLY A 32 -2.44 -6.77 18.36
CA GLY A 32 -1.48 -7.42 19.25
C GLY A 32 -0.07 -7.43 18.66
N TYR A 33 0.06 -7.84 17.39
CA TYR A 33 1.33 -7.83 16.67
C TYR A 33 1.93 -6.42 16.56
N ALA A 34 1.13 -5.43 16.16
CA ALA A 34 1.56 -4.03 16.05
C ALA A 34 1.95 -3.42 17.41
N THR A 35 1.27 -3.80 18.50
CA THR A 35 1.67 -3.41 19.86
C THR A 35 3.06 -3.97 20.19
N GLY A 36 3.34 -5.22 19.84
CA GLY A 36 4.65 -5.84 20.02
C GLY A 36 5.78 -5.16 19.22
N LYS A 37 5.45 -4.56 18.07
CA LYS A 37 6.37 -3.74 17.26
C LYS A 37 6.43 -2.26 17.68
N GLY A 38 5.75 -1.87 18.77
CA GLY A 38 5.82 -0.52 19.34
C GLY A 38 4.89 0.52 18.70
N VAL A 39 3.88 0.10 17.93
CA VAL A 39 2.90 1.03 17.33
C VAL A 39 2.01 1.64 18.42
N PRO A 40 1.99 2.96 18.59
CA PRO A 40 1.12 3.60 19.57
C PRO A 40 -0.36 3.44 19.17
N ALA A 41 -1.22 3.24 20.16
CA ALA A 41 -2.67 3.06 19.95
C ALA A 41 -3.01 2.02 18.86
N ALA A 42 -2.29 0.89 18.80
CA ALA A 42 -2.43 -0.13 17.75
C ALA A 42 -3.88 -0.59 17.48
N ASN A 43 -4.71 -0.68 18.53
CA ASN A 43 -6.13 -1.01 18.39
C ASN A 43 -6.91 -0.02 17.53
N LEU A 44 -6.49 1.25 17.47
CA LEU A 44 -7.05 2.27 16.58
C LEU A 44 -6.29 2.32 15.24
N MET A 45 -4.96 2.23 15.27
CA MET A 45 -4.14 2.37 14.06
C MET A 45 -4.37 1.27 13.04
N VAL A 46 -4.53 0.01 13.47
CA VAL A 46 -4.75 -1.12 12.56
C VAL A 46 -6.01 -0.97 11.71
N PRO A 47 -7.22 -0.71 12.26
CA PRO A 47 -8.38 -0.52 11.41
C PRO A 47 -8.28 0.75 10.55
N LEU A 48 -7.63 1.82 11.01
CA LEU A 48 -7.39 3.02 10.19
C LEU A 48 -6.53 2.72 8.97
N THR A 49 -5.41 2.00 9.15
CA THR A 49 -4.58 1.59 8.01
C THR A 49 -5.29 0.56 7.14
N GLY A 50 -6.17 -0.27 7.71
CA GLY A 50 -7.05 -1.15 6.93
C GLY A 50 -7.96 -0.38 5.96
N LEU A 51 -8.61 0.67 6.44
CA LEU A 51 -9.42 1.57 5.61
C LEU A 51 -8.58 2.32 4.58
N GLN A 52 -7.39 2.81 4.97
CA GLN A 52 -6.44 3.46 4.06
C GLN A 52 -6.03 2.54 2.91
N LEU A 53 -5.69 1.28 3.22
CA LEU A 53 -5.31 0.27 2.24
C LEU A 53 -6.45 -0.02 1.27
N LEU A 54 -7.67 -0.24 1.77
CA LEU A 54 -8.84 -0.49 0.94
C LEU A 54 -9.15 0.72 0.03
N ALA A 55 -9.13 1.93 0.59
CA ALA A 55 -9.37 3.15 -0.17
C ALA A 55 -8.32 3.33 -1.27
N GLY A 56 -7.03 3.29 -0.92
CA GLY A 56 -5.93 3.46 -1.88
C GLY A 56 -5.95 2.40 -2.98
N ALA A 57 -6.19 1.14 -2.63
CA ALA A 57 -6.26 0.04 -3.57
C ALA A 57 -7.46 0.15 -4.53
N LEU A 58 -8.64 0.50 -4.02
CA LEU A 58 -9.84 0.70 -4.85
C LEU A 58 -9.68 1.90 -5.79
N MET A 59 -9.11 3.00 -5.29
CA MET A 59 -8.80 4.19 -6.09
C MET A 59 -7.89 3.85 -7.26
N VAL A 60 -6.81 3.09 -7.01
CA VAL A 60 -5.89 2.62 -8.06
C VAL A 60 -6.56 1.63 -9.02
N ALA A 61 -7.27 0.61 -8.50
CA ALA A 61 -7.87 -0.44 -9.32
C ALA A 61 -8.97 0.10 -10.26
N LEU A 62 -9.85 0.93 -9.72
CA LEU A 62 -11.00 1.50 -10.44
C LEU A 62 -10.62 2.75 -11.25
N GLY A 63 -9.44 3.32 -11.01
CA GLY A 63 -9.06 4.59 -11.63
C GLY A 63 -9.93 5.73 -11.11
N ILE A 64 -10.11 5.85 -9.79
CA ILE A 64 -10.80 6.96 -9.13
C ILE A 64 -9.73 7.74 -8.35
N TRP A 65 -9.34 8.93 -8.83
CA TRP A 65 -8.17 9.67 -8.31
C TRP A 65 -6.97 8.72 -8.06
N PRO A 66 -6.54 7.95 -9.07
CA PRO A 66 -5.61 6.84 -8.87
C PRO A 66 -4.22 7.27 -8.41
N ASP A 67 -3.83 8.52 -8.71
CA ASP A 67 -2.65 9.19 -8.19
C ASP A 67 -2.70 9.39 -6.66
N VAL A 68 -3.82 9.89 -6.14
CA VAL A 68 -4.06 10.00 -4.70
C VAL A 68 -4.07 8.62 -4.06
N GLY A 69 -4.72 7.64 -4.70
CA GLY A 69 -4.73 6.25 -4.25
C GLY A 69 -3.31 5.67 -4.11
N ALA A 70 -2.45 5.92 -5.10
CA ALA A 70 -1.05 5.52 -5.06
C ALA A 70 -0.29 6.17 -3.89
N LEU A 71 -0.48 7.47 -3.63
CA LEU A 71 0.13 8.14 -2.48
C LEU A 71 -0.37 7.62 -1.13
N LEU A 72 -1.65 7.25 -1.01
CA LEU A 72 -2.17 6.59 0.19
C LEU A 72 -1.46 5.26 0.45
N LEU A 73 -1.14 4.49 -0.60
CA LEU A 73 -0.39 3.25 -0.45
C LEU A 73 1.08 3.50 -0.07
N VAL A 74 1.74 4.52 -0.65
CA VAL A 74 3.11 4.92 -0.28
C VAL A 74 3.19 5.29 1.21
N THR A 75 2.26 6.13 1.67
CA THR A 75 2.22 6.59 3.07
C THR A 75 1.91 5.48 4.07
N PHE A 76 1.32 4.37 3.64
CA PHE A 76 1.20 3.15 4.44
C PHE A 76 2.50 2.33 4.41
N LEU A 77 3.03 2.05 3.21
CA LEU A 77 4.13 1.13 2.97
C LEU A 77 5.43 1.60 3.61
N VAL A 78 5.79 2.88 3.44
CA VAL A 78 7.08 3.38 3.92
C VAL A 78 7.17 3.27 5.45
N PRO A 79 6.24 3.83 6.26
CA PRO A 79 6.30 3.65 7.70
C PRO A 79 6.22 2.18 8.14
N THR A 80 5.38 1.37 7.48
CA THR A 80 5.22 -0.06 7.80
C THR A 80 6.53 -0.82 7.62
N ALA A 81 7.28 -0.55 6.55
CA ALA A 81 8.59 -1.15 6.33
C ALA A 81 9.52 -0.93 7.53
N PHE A 82 9.65 0.32 8.00
CA PHE A 82 10.60 0.64 9.07
C PHE A 82 10.11 0.26 10.47
N ILE A 83 8.80 0.31 10.73
CA ILE A 83 8.24 0.04 12.06
C ILE A 83 7.94 -1.45 12.25
N MET A 84 7.23 -2.05 11.29
CA MET A 84 6.79 -3.44 11.40
C MET A 84 7.87 -4.43 10.96
N HIS A 85 8.68 -4.05 9.98
CA HIS A 85 9.64 -4.93 9.31
C HIS A 85 11.10 -4.52 9.52
N GLY A 86 11.39 -3.90 10.66
CA GLY A 86 12.74 -3.47 11.06
C GLY A 86 13.67 -4.65 11.38
N PHE A 87 14.10 -5.39 10.36
CA PHE A 87 14.91 -6.61 10.46
C PHE A 87 16.25 -6.43 11.19
N TRP A 88 16.75 -5.20 11.31
CA TRP A 88 17.95 -4.88 12.09
C TRP A 88 17.78 -5.08 13.59
N ALA A 89 16.54 -5.12 14.09
CA ALA A 89 16.24 -5.38 15.50
C ALA A 89 16.15 -6.88 15.84
N GLU A 90 16.12 -7.76 14.84
CA GLU A 90 15.97 -9.20 15.05
C GLU A 90 17.33 -9.90 15.28
N THR A 91 17.37 -10.77 16.29
CA THR A 91 18.58 -11.54 16.66
C THR A 91 18.56 -12.97 16.15
N ASP A 92 17.37 -13.58 16.01
CA ASP A 92 17.22 -14.89 15.40
C ASP A 92 17.47 -14.80 13.86
N PRO A 93 18.36 -15.63 13.28
CA PRO A 93 18.66 -15.56 11.86
C PRO A 93 17.45 -15.79 10.93
N GLY A 94 16.52 -16.66 11.33
CA GLY A 94 15.33 -16.97 10.55
C GLY A 94 14.34 -15.80 10.54
N ALA A 95 14.05 -15.26 11.72
CA ALA A 95 13.21 -14.07 11.88
C ALA A 95 13.79 -12.87 11.12
N LYS A 96 15.10 -12.62 11.23
CA LYS A 96 15.78 -11.54 10.52
C LYS A 96 15.63 -11.65 9.01
N ALA A 97 15.85 -12.82 8.43
CA ALA A 97 15.72 -13.03 6.98
C ALA A 97 14.27 -12.83 6.50
N MET A 98 13.29 -13.27 7.29
CA MET A 98 11.86 -13.07 7.01
C MET A 98 11.50 -11.57 7.04
N GLU A 99 11.90 -10.84 8.08
CA GLU A 99 11.61 -9.41 8.18
C GLU A 99 12.32 -8.60 7.09
N GLN A 100 13.55 -8.98 6.72
CA GLN A 100 14.26 -8.35 5.61
C GLN A 100 13.50 -8.52 4.28
N THR A 101 12.88 -9.68 4.06
CA THR A 101 12.05 -9.93 2.89
C THR A 101 10.82 -9.02 2.88
N GLN A 102 10.15 -8.88 4.03
CA GLN A 102 8.97 -8.01 4.14
C GLN A 102 9.32 -6.53 3.98
N PHE A 103 10.43 -6.09 4.56
CA PHE A 103 10.97 -4.75 4.39
C PHE A 103 11.20 -4.42 2.91
N LEU A 104 11.91 -5.30 2.19
CA LEU A 104 12.21 -5.10 0.78
C LEU A 104 10.94 -5.15 -0.09
N LYS A 105 9.99 -6.02 0.24
CA LYS A 105 8.67 -6.08 -0.42
C LYS A 105 7.94 -4.75 -0.27
N ASP A 106 7.88 -4.18 0.94
CA ASP A 106 7.18 -2.91 1.17
C ASP A 106 7.85 -1.74 0.42
N LEU A 107 9.19 -1.67 0.41
CA LEU A 107 9.91 -0.65 -0.36
C LEU A 107 9.73 -0.81 -1.87
N ALA A 108 9.76 -2.04 -2.38
CA ALA A 108 9.54 -2.30 -3.80
C ALA A 108 8.13 -1.89 -4.24
N LEU A 109 7.12 -2.20 -3.42
CA LEU A 109 5.74 -1.79 -3.65
C LEU A 109 5.56 -0.26 -3.53
N ALA A 110 6.28 0.39 -2.61
CA ALA A 110 6.25 1.85 -2.48
C ALA A 110 6.87 2.51 -3.72
N GLY A 111 7.99 1.97 -4.22
CA GLY A 111 8.59 2.39 -5.48
C GLY A 111 7.63 2.23 -6.67
N ALA A 112 6.95 1.08 -6.78
CA ALA A 112 5.94 0.86 -7.80
C ALA A 112 4.77 1.84 -7.70
N ALA A 113 4.28 2.11 -6.48
CA ALA A 113 3.23 3.10 -6.23
C ALA A 113 3.66 4.53 -6.63
N LEU A 114 4.91 4.93 -6.35
CA LEU A 114 5.45 6.22 -6.77
C LEU A 114 5.54 6.35 -8.29
N VAL A 115 5.98 5.30 -8.99
CA VAL A 115 5.97 5.27 -10.47
C VAL A 115 4.54 5.38 -11.00
N MET A 116 3.59 4.65 -10.41
CA MET A 116 2.18 4.75 -10.77
C MET A 116 1.63 6.16 -10.56
N PHE A 117 1.91 6.78 -9.41
CA PHE A 117 1.55 8.19 -9.16
C PHE A 117 2.03 9.10 -10.28
N ALA A 118 3.32 9.01 -10.63
CA ALA A 118 3.91 9.84 -11.68
C ALA A 118 3.25 9.58 -13.05
N VAL A 119 3.00 8.30 -13.39
CA VAL A 119 2.34 7.92 -14.65
C VAL A 119 0.91 8.45 -14.70
N PHE A 120 0.12 8.30 -13.63
CA PHE A 120 -1.24 8.83 -13.56
C PHE A 120 -1.25 10.35 -13.70
N ALA A 121 -0.43 11.05 -12.92
CA ALA A 121 -0.40 12.51 -12.90
C ALA A 121 0.20 13.13 -14.18
N TYR A 122 1.01 12.38 -14.94
CA TYR A 122 1.59 12.83 -16.20
C TYR A 122 0.71 12.53 -17.41
N LEU A 123 0.10 11.35 -17.48
CA LEU A 123 -0.77 10.95 -18.60
C LEU A 123 -2.20 11.46 -18.46
N GLY A 124 -2.65 11.83 -17.26
CA GLY A 124 -3.97 12.42 -17.09
C GLY A 124 -5.09 11.50 -17.58
N ASP A 125 -6.03 12.09 -18.32
CA ASP A 125 -7.15 11.38 -18.94
C ASP A 125 -6.73 10.52 -20.16
N ASP A 126 -5.51 10.72 -20.71
CA ASP A 126 -4.99 9.94 -21.85
C ASP A 126 -4.67 8.48 -21.49
N LEU A 127 -4.63 8.15 -20.19
CA LEU A 127 -4.41 6.77 -19.75
C LEU A 127 -5.53 5.82 -20.19
N GLY A 128 -6.75 6.34 -20.37
CA GLY A 128 -7.95 5.57 -20.66
C GLY A 128 -8.40 4.67 -19.51
N LEU A 129 -9.64 4.19 -19.59
CA LEU A 129 -10.24 3.23 -18.64
C LEU A 129 -10.14 3.68 -17.16
N VAL A 130 -10.24 4.98 -16.87
CA VAL A 130 -10.37 5.54 -15.52
C VAL A 130 -11.81 6.00 -15.29
N LEU A 131 -12.33 5.84 -14.07
CA LEU A 131 -13.68 6.30 -13.71
C LEU A 131 -13.71 7.78 -13.31
N VAL A 132 -12.66 8.23 -12.62
CA VAL A 132 -12.44 9.63 -12.24
C VAL A 132 -10.94 9.90 -12.37
N GLY A 133 -10.57 10.80 -13.28
CA GLY A 133 -9.19 11.12 -13.61
C GLY A 133 -8.33 11.54 -12.39
N PRO A 134 -7.00 11.64 -12.57
CA PRO A 134 -6.09 12.04 -11.49
C PRO A 134 -6.41 13.45 -10.96
N LEU A 135 -6.08 13.68 -9.70
CA LEU A 135 -6.23 14.99 -9.05
C LEU A 135 -5.08 15.94 -9.42
N PHE A 136 -3.88 15.40 -9.57
CA PHE A 136 -2.66 16.15 -9.89
C PHE A 136 -2.41 16.16 -11.41
N SER A 137 -1.90 17.29 -11.90
CA SER A 137 -1.44 17.46 -13.28
C SER A 137 0.05 17.82 -13.27
N LEU A 138 0.90 16.96 -13.83
CA LEU A 138 2.35 17.16 -13.97
C LEU A 138 2.81 17.40 -15.42
N SER A 139 1.86 17.48 -16.36
CA SER A 139 2.07 17.81 -17.77
C SER A 139 1.98 19.30 -18.05
#